data_AF-A0A7S2EF94-F1
#
_entry.id   AF-A0A7S2EF94-F1
#
_cell.length_a   1.000
_cell.length_b   1.000
_cell.length_c   1.000
_cell.angle_alpha   90.00
_cell.angle_beta   90.00
_cell.angle_gamma   90.00
#
_symmetry.space_group_name_H-M   'P 1'
#
loop_
_entity.id
_entity.type
_entity.pdbx_description
1 polymer ?
#
loop_
_entity_poly.entity_id
_entity_poly.type
_entity_poly.pdbx_seq_one_letter_code
_entity_poly.pdbx_strand_id
1 'polypeptide(L)'
;NLGLVGVHYNGTFYEAVPWTGEMEWLVDPWGRWELRGRCTDVRGGARLFEVELVATCDEPGLLLRAPTKDEGMKYFARDSFYGDMTLTLWDLKWDESQGELVRVGPPVIDKAFSSQGGVEVGGGPWWDVWAGKSRMKQPMKFMVR
;
A
#
# COMPACT_ATOMS: atom_id res chain seq x y z
N ASN A 1 -9.55 -9.28 1.52
CA ASN A 1 -8.45 -8.58 0.83
C ASN A 1 -7.49 -8.00 1.83
N LEU A 2 -6.21 -7.98 1.48
CA LEU A 2 -5.11 -7.50 2.33
C LEU A 2 -4.33 -6.46 1.51
N GLY A 3 -4.05 -5.31 2.12
CA GLY A 3 -3.08 -4.34 1.60
C GLY A 3 -1.91 -4.23 2.58
N LEU A 4 -0.73 -3.88 2.07
CA LEU A 4 0.47 -3.65 2.85
C LEU A 4 1.31 -2.59 2.14
N VAL A 5 1.91 -1.67 2.89
CA VAL A 5 2.97 -0.78 2.40
C VAL A 5 4.11 -0.80 3.39
N GLY A 6 5.32 -1.09 2.90
CA GLY A 6 6.56 -1.02 3.66
C GLY A 6 7.46 0.08 3.11
N VAL A 7 7.94 0.98 3.97
CA VAL A 7 8.89 2.03 3.59
C VAL A 7 10.13 1.92 4.46
N HIS A 8 11.30 1.77 3.83
CA HIS A 8 12.59 1.90 4.51
C HIS A 8 13.12 3.32 4.29
N TYR A 9 13.29 4.07 5.37
CA TYR A 9 13.80 5.44 5.29
C TYR A 9 14.63 5.80 6.53
N ASN A 10 15.86 6.28 6.30
CA ASN A 10 16.78 6.74 7.33
C ASN A 10 16.95 5.76 8.51
N GLY A 11 17.19 4.48 8.21
CA GLY A 11 17.36 3.42 9.21
C GLY A 11 16.07 2.96 9.92
N THR A 12 14.92 3.52 9.56
CA THR A 12 13.59 3.15 10.10
C THR A 12 12.78 2.39 9.06
N PHE A 13 12.10 1.32 9.49
CA PHE A 13 11.09 0.64 8.68
C PHE A 13 9.69 1.05 9.13
N TYR A 14 8.92 1.63 8.22
CA TYR A 14 7.53 2.01 8.40
C TYR A 14 6.65 0.94 7.76
N GLU A 15 5.98 0.15 8.59
CA GLU A 15 5.10 -0.94 8.16
C GLU A 15 3.62 -0.53 8.31
N ALA A 16 2.96 -0.21 7.20
CA ALA A 16 1.52 0.04 7.16
C ALA A 16 0.79 -1.24 6.79
N VAL A 17 0.08 -1.80 7.77
CA VAL A 17 -0.59 -3.11 7.67
C VAL A 17 -1.90 -3.14 8.45
N PRO A 18 -2.85 -4.04 8.11
CA PRO A 18 -4.19 -4.00 8.70
C PRO A 18 -4.24 -4.37 10.18
N TRP A 19 -3.22 -5.03 10.72
CA TRP A 19 -3.15 -5.37 12.15
C TRP A 19 -2.66 -4.19 13.00
N THR A 20 -1.80 -3.31 12.48
CA THR A 20 -1.34 -2.08 13.17
C THR A 20 -2.14 -0.83 12.80
N GLY A 21 -3.02 -0.90 11.79
CA GLY A 21 -3.93 0.18 11.47
C GLY A 21 -4.87 -0.14 10.31
N GLU A 22 -4.88 0.72 9.29
CA GLU A 22 -5.88 0.72 8.21
C GLU A 22 -5.19 0.90 6.87
N MET A 23 -5.67 0.17 5.87
CA MET A 23 -5.19 0.25 4.49
C MET A 23 -6.34 0.52 3.55
N GLU A 24 -6.10 1.34 2.53
CA GLU A 24 -7.01 1.60 1.43
C GLU A 24 -6.22 1.51 0.12
N TRP A 25 -6.85 0.99 -0.91
CA TRP A 25 -6.24 0.94 -2.24
C TRP A 25 -7.28 1.07 -3.34
N LEU A 26 -6.80 1.55 -4.48
CA LEU A 26 -7.51 1.63 -5.74
C LEU A 26 -6.51 1.27 -6.85
N VAL A 27 -6.73 0.14 -7.50
CA VAL A 27 -5.85 -0.37 -8.56
C VAL A 27 -6.68 -0.56 -9.81
N ASP A 28 -6.34 0.19 -10.86
CA ASP A 28 -6.98 0.04 -12.16
C ASP A 28 -6.57 -1.30 -12.81
N PRO A 29 -7.34 -1.79 -13.79
CA PRO A 29 -6.94 -2.94 -14.61
C PRO A 29 -5.49 -2.88 -15.10
N TRP A 30 -5.00 -1.67 -15.35
CA TRP A 30 -3.60 -1.36 -15.60
C TRP A 30 -3.36 0.15 -15.55
N GLY A 31 -2.10 0.54 -15.29
CA GLY A 31 -1.62 1.90 -15.53
C GLY A 31 -1.73 2.85 -14.33
N ARG A 32 -2.47 2.48 -13.28
CA ARG A 32 -2.55 3.28 -12.06
C ARG A 32 -2.80 2.43 -10.81
N TRP A 33 -2.04 2.73 -9.77
CA TRP A 33 -2.15 2.15 -8.43
C TRP A 33 -2.13 3.29 -7.41
N GLU A 34 -3.12 3.33 -6.53
CA GLU A 34 -3.15 4.23 -5.39
C GLU A 34 -3.28 3.42 -4.12
N LEU A 35 -2.40 3.68 -3.16
CA LEU A 35 -2.39 3.03 -1.87
C LEU A 35 -2.27 4.08 -0.78
N ARG A 36 -3.07 3.91 0.27
CA ARG A 36 -2.97 4.70 1.50
C ARG A 36 -2.92 3.75 2.69
N GLY A 37 -1.92 3.92 3.54
CA GLY A 37 -1.76 3.14 4.76
C GLY A 37 -1.61 4.03 5.97
N ARG A 38 -2.34 3.73 7.04
CA ARG A 38 -2.24 4.42 8.34
C ARG A 38 -1.83 3.42 9.40
N CYS A 39 -0.74 3.68 10.11
CA CYS A 39 -0.42 3.00 11.36
C CYS A 39 -1.07 3.79 12.51
N THR A 40 -2.06 3.20 13.17
CA THR A 40 -2.86 3.87 14.19
C THR A 40 -2.76 3.20 15.57
N ASP A 41 -2.00 2.11 15.68
CA ASP A 41 -1.85 1.36 16.92
C ASP A 41 -0.64 1.87 17.72
N VAL A 42 -0.90 2.58 18.81
CA VAL A 42 0.13 3.07 19.75
C VAL A 42 0.72 1.98 20.64
N ARG A 43 0.15 0.76 20.66
CA ARG A 43 0.58 -0.30 21.57
C ARG A 43 1.97 -0.79 21.20
N GLY A 44 2.88 -0.73 22.17
CA GLY A 44 4.28 -1.13 22.01
C GLY A 44 5.20 0.00 21.57
N GLY A 45 4.76 1.27 21.66
CA GLY A 45 5.58 2.42 21.28
C GLY A 45 5.74 2.59 19.76
N ALA A 46 4.86 1.96 18.98
CA ALA A 46 4.89 2.10 17.53
C ALA A 46 4.58 3.53 17.11
N ARG A 47 5.29 3.99 16.09
CA ARG A 47 5.12 5.33 15.51
C ARG A 47 3.77 5.40 14.79
N LEU A 48 3.07 6.50 15.01
CA LEU A 48 1.84 6.82 14.27
C LEU A 48 2.23 7.56 13.00
N PHE A 49 1.83 7.01 11.86
CA PHE A 49 2.19 7.58 10.57
C PHE A 49 1.15 7.23 9.51
N GLU A 50 1.20 7.98 8.42
CA GLU A 50 0.43 7.74 7.22
C GLU A 50 1.35 7.74 6.01
N VAL A 51 1.16 6.76 5.13
CA VAL A 51 1.85 6.65 3.84
C VAL A 51 0.82 6.74 2.72
N GLU A 52 1.14 7.53 1.70
CA GLU A 52 0.45 7.56 0.41
C GLU A 52 1.45 7.18 -0.67
N LEU A 53 1.07 6.21 -1.50
CA LEU A 53 1.85 5.74 -2.64
C LEU A 53 0.94 5.78 -3.87
N VAL A 54 1.39 6.50 -4.90
CA VAL A 54 0.77 6.50 -6.22
C VAL A 54 1.80 5.97 -7.20
N ALA A 55 1.41 4.97 -7.99
CA ALA A 55 2.20 4.51 -9.12
C ALA A 55 1.40 4.65 -10.41
N THR A 56 2.07 5.04 -11.50
CA THR A 56 1.49 5.10 -12.84
C THR A 56 2.40 4.41 -13.86
N CYS A 57 1.84 3.85 -14.92
CA CYS A 57 2.62 3.24 -16.00
C CYS A 57 1.90 3.40 -17.33
N ASP A 58 2.51 4.14 -18.26
CA ASP A 58 1.96 4.39 -19.59
C ASP A 58 2.27 3.27 -20.58
N GLU A 59 3.32 2.48 -20.31
CA GLU A 59 3.66 1.31 -21.11
C GLU A 59 2.60 0.21 -20.92
N PRO A 60 2.31 -0.60 -21.96
CA PRO A 60 1.27 -1.62 -21.90
C PRO A 60 1.53 -2.77 -20.91
N GLY A 61 2.76 -2.86 -20.38
CA GLY A 61 3.23 -3.96 -19.55
C GLY A 61 3.47 -5.26 -20.34
N LEU A 62 4.17 -6.19 -19.71
CA LEU A 62 4.44 -7.53 -20.24
C LEU A 62 3.47 -8.54 -19.60
N LEU A 63 2.76 -9.31 -20.43
CA LEU A 63 1.97 -10.44 -19.94
C LEU A 63 2.88 -11.57 -19.49
N LEU A 64 2.81 -11.91 -18.21
CA LEU A 64 3.59 -12.96 -17.59
C LEU A 64 2.73 -14.20 -17.33
N ARG A 65 3.37 -15.37 -17.43
CA ARG A 65 2.73 -16.62 -17.02
C ARG A 65 2.89 -16.79 -15.52
N ALA A 66 1.78 -16.96 -14.80
CA ALA A 66 1.75 -17.28 -13.38
C ALA A 66 1.07 -18.64 -13.14
N PRO A 67 1.41 -19.34 -12.05
CA PRO A 67 0.76 -20.60 -11.71
C PRO A 67 -0.71 -20.36 -11.31
N THR A 68 -1.61 -21.12 -11.91
CA THR A 68 -3.03 -21.15 -11.58
C THR A 68 -3.38 -22.46 -10.88
N LYS A 69 -4.45 -22.46 -10.09
CA LYS A 69 -4.89 -23.63 -9.31
C LYS A 69 -5.15 -24.85 -10.19
N ASP A 70 -5.85 -24.66 -11.31
CA ASP A 70 -6.42 -25.76 -12.10
C ASP A 70 -5.76 -25.93 -13.49
N GLU A 71 -5.09 -24.91 -14.04
CA GLU A 71 -4.56 -24.95 -15.41
C GLU A 71 -3.02 -24.84 -15.52
N GLY A 72 -2.32 -24.82 -14.39
CA GLY A 72 -0.87 -24.62 -14.36
C GLY A 72 -0.47 -23.22 -14.84
N MET A 73 0.57 -23.11 -15.66
CA MET A 73 1.14 -21.82 -16.09
C MET A 73 0.29 -21.15 -17.18
N LYS A 74 -0.39 -20.06 -16.85
CA LYS A 74 -1.21 -19.25 -17.78
C LYS A 74 -0.83 -17.79 -17.72
N TYR A 75 -1.11 -17.03 -18.79
CA TYR A 75 -0.99 -15.57 -18.77
C TYR A 75 -1.96 -15.00 -17.73
N PHE A 76 -1.41 -14.68 -16.56
CA PHE A 76 -2.15 -14.42 -15.33
C PHE A 76 -1.38 -13.51 -14.35
N ALA A 77 -0.36 -12.80 -14.87
CA ALA A 77 0.08 -11.49 -14.38
C ALA A 77 0.37 -10.52 -15.55
N ARG A 78 0.37 -9.21 -15.28
CA ARG A 78 0.91 -8.16 -16.16
C ARG A 78 1.85 -7.30 -15.33
N ASP A 79 3.07 -7.08 -15.82
CA ASP A 79 4.16 -6.43 -15.07
C ASP A 79 4.91 -5.38 -15.91
N SER A 80 5.52 -4.41 -15.25
CA SER A 80 6.49 -3.46 -15.83
C SER A 80 7.49 -3.00 -14.77
N PHE A 81 8.75 -2.79 -15.16
CA PHE A 81 9.79 -2.20 -14.30
C PHE A 81 9.92 -0.67 -14.43
N TYR A 82 9.03 -0.04 -15.19
CA TYR A 82 9.10 1.38 -15.55
C TYR A 82 7.89 2.15 -15.01
N GLY A 83 7.49 1.85 -13.78
CA GLY A 83 6.44 2.58 -13.08
C GLY A 83 6.97 3.88 -12.48
N ASP A 84 6.24 4.97 -12.73
CA ASP A 84 6.43 6.27 -12.08
C ASP A 84 5.74 6.24 -10.72
N MET A 85 6.52 6.27 -9.65
CA MET A 85 6.06 6.18 -8.28
C MET A 85 6.29 7.49 -7.54
N THR A 86 5.25 7.96 -6.85
CA THR A 86 5.31 9.08 -5.91
C THR A 86 4.93 8.60 -4.52
N LEU A 87 5.80 8.84 -3.55
CA LEU A 87 5.64 8.47 -2.16
C LEU A 87 5.58 9.71 -1.27
N THR A 88 4.59 9.77 -0.39
CA THR A 88 4.55 10.76 0.69
C THR A 88 4.30 10.07 2.03
N LEU A 89 5.03 10.48 3.07
CA LEU A 89 4.98 9.90 4.41
C LEU A 89 4.80 11.02 5.43
N TRP A 90 3.79 10.90 6.31
CA TRP A 90 3.52 11.86 7.38
C TRP A 90 3.62 11.21 8.75
N ASP A 91 4.08 11.99 9.72
CA ASP A 91 3.79 11.70 11.13
C ASP A 91 2.34 12.03 11.44
N LEU A 92 1.73 11.20 12.29
CA LEU A 92 0.40 11.42 12.83
C LEU A 92 0.46 11.70 14.34
N LYS A 93 -0.49 12.51 14.82
CA LYS A 93 -0.72 12.73 16.25
C LYS A 93 -2.22 12.79 16.52
N TRP A 94 -2.61 12.38 17.72
CA TRP A 94 -3.97 12.58 18.21
C TRP A 94 -4.23 14.08 18.46
N ASP A 95 -5.24 14.62 17.80
CA ASP A 95 -5.76 15.96 18.06
C ASP A 95 -7.02 15.84 18.92
N GLU A 96 -6.93 16.31 20.18
CA GLU A 96 -8.05 16.24 21.12
C GLU A 96 -9.24 17.11 20.70
N SER A 97 -9.01 18.20 19.97
CA SER A 97 -10.07 19.10 19.51
C SER A 97 -10.88 18.50 18.36
N GLN A 98 -10.23 17.71 17.51
CA GLN A 98 -10.88 17.03 16.37
C GLN A 98 -11.31 15.60 16.71
N GLY A 99 -10.78 15.02 17.79
CA GLY A 99 -11.09 13.65 18.19
C GLY A 99 -10.58 12.61 17.19
N GLU A 100 -9.50 12.92 16.46
CA GLU A 100 -8.92 12.03 15.46
C GLU A 100 -7.40 12.17 15.32
N LEU A 101 -6.79 11.25 14.56
CA LEU A 101 -5.37 11.31 14.19
C LEU A 101 -5.19 12.22 12.98
N VAL A 102 -4.39 13.29 13.16
CA VAL A 102 -4.10 14.30 12.13
C VAL A 102 -2.63 14.24 11.72
N ARG A 103 -2.34 14.66 10.48
CA ARG A 103 -0.96 14.85 9.98
C ARG A 103 -0.29 16.00 10.74
N VAL A 104 0.98 15.84 11.09
CA VAL A 104 1.74 16.85 11.85
C VAL A 104 2.95 17.34 11.07
N GLY A 105 3.08 18.67 11.00
CA GLY A 105 4.24 19.32 10.38
C GLY A 105 4.33 19.05 8.87
N PRO A 106 5.50 19.33 8.26
CA PRO A 106 5.76 18.86 6.91
C PRO A 106 5.84 17.33 6.86
N PRO A 107 5.60 16.71 5.69
CA PRO A 107 5.84 15.28 5.52
C PRO A 107 7.27 14.88 5.91
N VAL A 108 7.43 13.70 6.51
CA VAL A 108 8.74 13.06 6.74
C VAL A 108 9.41 12.76 5.40
N ILE A 109 8.63 12.35 4.41
CA ILE A 109 9.03 12.23 3.00
C ILE A 109 7.98 12.99 2.20
N ASP A 110 8.38 14.06 1.50
CA ASP A 110 7.48 14.88 0.70
C ASP A 110 7.62 14.56 -0.79
N LYS A 111 6.64 13.83 -1.33
CA LYS A 111 6.52 13.50 -2.76
C LYS A 111 7.83 13.00 -3.38
N ALA A 112 8.50 12.06 -2.72
CA ALA A 112 9.66 11.40 -3.30
C ALA A 112 9.23 10.65 -4.56
N PHE A 113 9.98 10.85 -5.64
CA PHE A 113 9.64 10.35 -6.97
C PHE A 113 10.71 9.36 -7.47
N SER A 114 10.28 8.31 -8.18
CA SER A 114 11.15 7.41 -8.94
C SER A 114 10.41 6.86 -10.16
N SER A 115 11.08 6.78 -11.30
CA SER A 115 10.58 6.14 -12.52
C SER A 115 11.08 4.68 -12.71
N GLN A 116 11.67 4.11 -11.65
CA GLN A 116 12.25 2.77 -11.65
C GLN A 116 11.41 1.77 -10.82
N GLY A 117 10.11 2.02 -10.70
CA GLY A 117 9.20 1.17 -9.94
C GLY A 117 8.77 -0.07 -10.71
N GLY A 118 8.81 -1.23 -10.05
CA GLY A 118 8.07 -2.41 -10.49
C GLY A 118 6.57 -2.23 -10.20
N VAL A 119 5.72 -2.44 -11.20
CA VAL A 119 4.26 -2.43 -11.05
C VAL A 119 3.66 -3.68 -11.68
N GLU A 120 2.76 -4.33 -10.93
CA GLU A 120 2.14 -5.58 -11.34
C GLU A 120 0.64 -5.56 -11.04
N VAL A 121 -0.15 -6.21 -11.91
CA VAL A 121 -1.49 -6.73 -11.59
C VAL A 121 -1.50 -8.24 -11.83
N GLY A 122 -2.10 -8.99 -10.90
CA GLY A 122 -1.88 -10.44 -10.80
C GLY A 122 -2.99 -11.19 -10.07
N GLY A 123 -3.02 -12.51 -10.19
CA GLY A 123 -3.70 -13.40 -9.23
C GLY A 123 -5.22 -13.57 -9.40
N GLY A 124 -5.77 -13.03 -10.47
CA GLY A 124 -7.19 -13.11 -10.76
C GLY A 124 -7.51 -12.13 -11.85
N PRO A 125 -8.73 -12.13 -12.33
CA PRO A 125 -9.01 -11.31 -13.46
C PRO A 125 -9.06 -9.81 -13.14
N TRP A 126 -8.01 -9.11 -13.53
CA TRP A 126 -7.86 -7.65 -13.46
C TRP A 126 -8.70 -6.92 -14.53
N TRP A 127 -9.84 -7.45 -14.98
CA TRP A 127 -10.67 -6.76 -15.97
C TRP A 127 -11.46 -5.60 -15.38
N ASP A 128 -11.60 -5.55 -14.05
CA ASP A 128 -12.24 -4.47 -13.32
C ASP A 128 -11.27 -3.84 -12.33
N VAL A 129 -11.59 -2.60 -11.94
CA VAL A 129 -10.89 -1.88 -10.87
C VAL A 129 -10.94 -2.66 -9.57
N TRP A 130 -9.78 -2.91 -8.97
CA TRP A 130 -9.65 -3.50 -7.65
C TRP A 130 -9.53 -2.41 -6.58
N ALA A 131 -10.64 -2.13 -5.91
CA ALA A 131 -10.71 -1.20 -4.79
C ALA A 131 -10.96 -1.94 -3.48
N GLY A 132 -10.45 -1.41 -2.39
CA GLY A 132 -10.78 -1.96 -1.07
C GLY A 132 -10.21 -1.19 0.09
N LYS A 133 -10.73 -1.56 1.27
CA LYS A 133 -10.21 -1.14 2.56
C LYS A 133 -9.96 -2.38 3.40
N SER A 134 -8.93 -2.37 4.23
CA SER A 134 -8.68 -3.45 5.17
C SER A 134 -8.23 -2.93 6.53
N ARG A 135 -8.80 -3.54 7.56
CA ARG A 135 -8.50 -3.30 8.98
C ARG A 135 -8.80 -4.59 9.72
N MET A 136 -7.86 -5.06 10.54
CA MET A 136 -8.10 -6.24 11.37
C MET A 136 -9.01 -5.89 12.54
N LYS A 137 -10.14 -6.59 12.67
CA LYS A 137 -11.06 -6.45 13.81
C LYS A 137 -10.45 -7.09 15.06
N GLN A 138 -10.72 -6.54 16.25
CA GLN A 138 -10.46 -7.28 17.50
C GLN A 138 -11.45 -8.44 17.61
N PRO A 139 -11.06 -9.63 18.12
CA PRO A 139 -9.83 -9.96 18.86
C PRO A 139 -8.66 -10.48 18.02
N MET A 140 -8.79 -10.63 16.70
CA MET A 140 -7.76 -11.22 15.83
C MET A 140 -6.39 -10.53 15.94
N LYS A 141 -6.36 -9.23 16.26
CA LYS A 141 -5.11 -8.48 16.50
C LYS A 141 -4.23 -9.08 17.61
N PHE A 142 -4.80 -9.78 18.58
CA PHE A 142 -4.05 -10.39 19.70
C PHE A 142 -3.34 -11.69 19.32
N MET A 143 -3.69 -12.32 18.20
CA MET A 143 -3.15 -13.63 17.79
C MET A 143 -1.97 -13.52 16.81
N VAL A 144 -1.72 -12.33 16.25
CA VAL A 144 -0.70 -12.08 15.21
C VAL A 144 0.53 -11.35 15.79
N ARG A 145 0.62 -11.21 17.12
CA ARG A 145 1.78 -10.65 17.83
C ARG A 145 2.41 -11.70 18.73
#